data_AF-A0A3P9KWJ2-F1
#
_entry.id   AF-A0A3P9KWJ2-F1
#
_cell.length_a   1.000
_cell.length_b   1.000
_cell.length_c   1.000
_cell.angle_alpha   90.00
_cell.angle_beta   90.00
_cell.angle_gamma   90.00
#
_symmetry.space_group_name_H-M   'P 1'
#
loop_
_entity.id
_entity.type
_entity.pdbx_description
1 polymer ?
#
loop_
_entity_poly.entity_id
_entity_poly.type
_entity_poly.pdbx_seq_one_letter_code
_entity_poly.pdbx_strand_id
1 'polypeptide(L)'
;SQCCRLATNTCILDLQVSSRTARSEEDRDTLWDAWGSWSECSRTCGGGASYSLRRCLSSKTCEGQNIKYRTCSNVDCPPDAGDFRAQQCSAHADVPYQGQFHEWLPVYNDPDNPCSLKCRAKASGHMVELAPKVLDGTRCYTESLDMCISGVCQIVGCDHELGSTAKEDNCGICNGDGTSCRLVRGHYKSQHASGKSKDSLLYFCYN
;
A
#
# COMPACT_ATOMS: atom_id res chain seq x y z
N SER A 1 33.33 40.56 21.45
CA SER A 1 34.64 41.00 21.94
C SER A 1 35.73 40.57 20.96
N GLN A 2 36.08 41.43 20.01
CA GLN A 2 37.25 41.24 19.15
C GLN A 2 38.46 41.85 19.84
N CYS A 3 39.58 41.13 19.87
CA CYS A 3 40.85 41.66 20.31
C CYS A 3 41.60 42.19 19.08
N CYS A 4 41.83 43.49 19.01
CA CYS A 4 42.69 44.11 18.00
C CYS A 4 44.17 43.87 18.32
N ARG A 5 44.98 43.58 17.30
CA ARG A 5 46.40 43.98 17.28
C ARG A 5 46.77 44.53 15.90
N LEU A 6 47.32 45.74 15.89
CA LEU A 6 47.98 46.35 14.75
C LEU A 6 49.36 45.70 14.54
N ALA A 7 49.72 45.39 13.30
CA ALA A 7 51.07 45.55 12.79
C ALA A 7 51.12 45.42 11.26
N THR A 8 51.67 46.46 10.62
CA THR A 8 52.38 46.48 9.34
C THR A 8 51.59 46.44 8.02
N ASN A 9 52.10 47.25 7.09
CA ASN A 9 51.44 47.86 5.95
C ASN A 9 51.89 47.12 4.67
N THR A 10 51.10 46.15 4.18
CA THR A 10 51.31 45.48 2.89
C THR A 10 49.99 44.84 2.43
N CYS A 11 49.43 45.31 1.32
CA CYS A 11 48.35 44.62 0.63
C CYS A 11 48.94 43.44 -0.17
N ILE A 12 48.69 42.21 0.28
CA ILE A 12 48.88 41.00 -0.53
C ILE A 12 47.49 40.52 -0.92
N LEU A 13 47.24 40.44 -2.23
CA LEU A 13 46.06 39.80 -2.80
C LEU A 13 46.16 38.29 -2.54
N ASP A 14 45.61 37.83 -1.43
CA ASP A 14 45.40 36.41 -1.20
C ASP A 14 44.15 35.93 -1.94
N LEU A 15 44.38 35.32 -3.10
CA LEU A 15 43.48 34.37 -3.75
C LEU A 15 43.19 33.23 -2.77
N GLN A 16 42.12 33.34 -1.99
CA GLN A 16 41.49 32.19 -1.35
C GLN A 16 40.25 31.78 -2.15
N VAL A 17 40.50 30.85 -3.07
CA VAL A 17 39.48 29.94 -3.61
C VAL A 17 38.90 29.16 -2.42
N SER A 18 37.79 29.65 -1.86
CA SER A 18 36.91 28.88 -0.98
C SER A 18 35.71 28.45 -1.83
N SER A 19 35.86 27.34 -2.53
CA SER A 19 35.35 26.04 -2.11
C SER A 19 33.82 25.97 -2.09
N ARG A 20 33.30 25.41 -3.19
CA ARG A 20 32.17 24.49 -3.28
C ARG A 20 30.84 24.99 -2.69
N THR A 21 30.04 25.54 -3.59
CA THR A 21 28.58 25.40 -3.67
C THR A 21 27.98 24.49 -2.61
N ALA A 22 27.43 25.09 -1.55
CA ALA A 22 26.27 24.52 -0.88
C ALA A 22 25.13 24.57 -1.90
N ARG A 23 24.93 23.47 -2.65
CA ARG A 23 23.70 23.27 -3.42
C ARG A 23 22.58 23.15 -2.40
N SER A 24 21.77 24.19 -2.28
CA SER A 24 20.60 24.21 -1.42
C SER A 24 19.69 23.04 -1.82
N GLU A 25 19.17 22.33 -0.81
CA GLU A 25 18.14 21.31 -1.00
C GLU A 25 16.84 21.88 -1.59
N GLU A 26 16.73 23.22 -1.62
CA GLU A 26 15.67 23.99 -2.30
C GLU A 26 15.67 23.90 -3.82
N ASP A 27 16.79 23.54 -4.47
CA ASP A 27 16.87 23.50 -5.95
C ASP A 27 16.53 22.12 -6.55
N ARG A 28 16.05 21.18 -5.72
CA ARG A 28 15.63 19.83 -6.17
C ARG A 28 14.14 19.75 -6.49
N ASP A 29 13.32 20.52 -5.76
CA ASP A 29 11.87 20.61 -6.02
C ASP A 29 11.54 21.61 -7.15
N THR A 30 12.47 22.50 -7.53
CA THR A 30 12.30 23.41 -8.67
C THR A 30 12.29 22.70 -10.03
N LEU A 31 12.81 21.46 -10.09
CA LEU A 31 12.88 20.67 -11.32
C LEU A 31 11.57 19.95 -11.62
N TRP A 32 10.71 19.75 -10.61
CA TRP A 32 9.41 19.11 -10.77
C TRP A 32 8.31 20.16 -10.88
N ASP A 33 7.33 19.90 -11.72
CA ASP A 33 6.06 20.62 -11.70
C ASP A 33 5.29 20.29 -10.42
N ALA A 34 4.29 21.10 -10.11
CA ALA A 34 3.34 20.79 -9.06
C ALA A 34 2.66 19.44 -9.32
N TRP A 35 2.33 18.74 -8.23
CA TRP A 35 1.50 17.55 -8.33
C TRP A 35 0.14 17.91 -8.93
N GLY A 36 -0.26 17.16 -9.96
CA GLY A 36 -1.57 17.26 -10.56
C GLY A 36 -2.67 16.85 -9.59
N SER A 37 -3.92 17.08 -10.01
CA SER A 37 -5.08 16.56 -9.29
C SER A 37 -5.01 15.04 -9.17
N TRP A 38 -5.58 14.53 -8.09
CA TRP A 38 -5.77 13.11 -7.90
C TRP A 38 -6.70 12.54 -8.98
N SER A 39 -6.40 11.34 -9.44
CA SER A 39 -7.27 10.56 -10.32
C SER A 39 -8.55 10.18 -9.61
N GLU A 40 -9.56 9.77 -10.40
CA GLU A 40 -10.68 9.02 -9.86
C GLU A 40 -10.19 7.80 -9.08
N CYS A 41 -10.94 7.44 -8.04
CA CYS A 41 -10.63 6.28 -7.22
C CYS A 41 -10.87 5.01 -8.03
N SER A 42 -9.99 4.03 -7.92
CA SER A 42 -10.16 2.73 -8.60
C SER A 42 -11.39 1.97 -8.12
N ARG A 43 -11.93 2.31 -6.95
CA ARG A 43 -13.13 1.73 -6.34
C ARG A 43 -13.99 2.84 -5.74
N THR A 44 -15.29 2.60 -5.69
CA THR A 44 -16.26 3.51 -5.05
C THR A 44 -16.50 3.19 -3.58
N CYS A 45 -16.02 2.03 -3.11
CA CYS A 45 -16.13 1.57 -1.73
C CYS A 45 -15.02 0.56 -1.39
N GLY A 46 -14.89 0.22 -0.11
CA GLY A 46 -14.05 -0.84 0.44
C GLY A 46 -12.56 -0.58 0.35
N GLY A 47 -12.17 0.69 0.15
CA GLY A 47 -10.80 1.14 -0.05
C GLY A 47 -10.28 0.86 -1.47
N GLY A 48 -10.05 1.91 -2.25
CA GLY A 48 -9.39 1.88 -3.55
C GLY A 48 -8.10 2.69 -3.56
N ALA A 49 -7.50 2.82 -4.74
CA ALA A 49 -6.29 3.61 -4.97
C ALA A 49 -6.57 4.75 -5.93
N SER A 50 -5.96 5.90 -5.67
CA SER A 50 -5.94 7.07 -6.56
C SER A 50 -4.50 7.51 -6.72
N TYR A 51 -4.15 8.01 -7.91
CA TYR A 51 -2.81 8.46 -8.22
C TYR A 51 -2.78 9.95 -8.58
N SER A 52 -1.65 10.59 -8.35
CA SER A 52 -1.37 11.94 -8.81
C SER A 52 -0.04 11.94 -9.56
N LEU A 53 0.00 12.66 -10.68
CA LEU A 53 1.14 12.74 -11.57
C LEU A 53 1.78 14.12 -11.48
N ARG A 54 3.10 14.18 -11.66
CA ARG A 54 3.84 15.43 -11.88
C ARG A 54 4.78 15.28 -13.08
N ARG A 55 5.12 16.40 -13.72
CA ARG A 55 6.04 16.41 -14.87
C ARG A 55 7.41 16.90 -14.44
N CYS A 56 8.45 16.34 -15.05
CA CYS A 56 9.79 16.88 -14.93
C CYS A 56 9.91 18.09 -15.85
N LEU A 57 10.22 19.27 -15.29
CA LEU A 57 10.39 20.52 -16.04
C LEU A 57 11.81 20.71 -16.58
N SER A 58 12.76 19.89 -16.12
CA SER A 58 14.17 19.94 -16.51
C SER A 58 14.46 19.07 -17.75
N SER A 59 15.37 19.55 -18.61
CA SER A 59 15.84 18.83 -19.81
C SER A 59 16.88 17.73 -19.53
N LYS A 60 17.33 17.59 -18.28
CA LYS A 60 18.30 16.56 -17.88
C LYS A 60 17.59 15.32 -17.37
N THR A 61 17.37 15.25 -16.07
CA THR A 61 16.70 14.17 -15.35
C THR A 61 16.19 14.74 -14.03
N CYS A 62 15.00 14.31 -13.61
CA CYS A 62 14.49 14.62 -12.29
C CYS A 62 14.64 13.39 -11.39
N GLU A 63 15.09 13.59 -10.15
CA GLU A 63 15.20 12.51 -9.16
C GLU A 63 13.86 12.28 -8.44
N GLY A 64 13.54 11.01 -8.21
CA GLY A 64 12.29 10.59 -7.56
C GLY A 64 11.19 10.16 -8.54
N GLN A 65 10.04 9.78 -8.00
CA GLN A 65 8.92 9.30 -8.80
C GLN A 65 8.10 10.46 -9.39
N ASN A 66 7.60 10.26 -10.61
CA ASN A 66 6.66 11.17 -11.28
C ASN A 66 5.19 10.86 -10.96
N ILE A 67 4.95 9.83 -10.14
CA ILE A 67 3.65 9.36 -9.71
C ILE A 67 3.67 9.14 -8.19
N LYS A 68 2.56 9.46 -7.53
CA LYS A 68 2.31 9.10 -6.13
C LYS A 68 0.90 8.54 -6.00
N TYR A 69 0.68 7.75 -4.96
CA TYR A 69 -0.58 7.08 -4.71
C TYR A 69 -1.13 7.44 -3.34
N ARG A 70 -2.45 7.30 -3.19
CA ARG A 70 -3.15 7.35 -1.90
C ARG A 70 -4.31 6.37 -1.92
N THR A 71 -4.77 5.99 -0.73
CA THR A 71 -6.07 5.35 -0.58
C THR A 71 -7.22 6.34 -0.80
N CYS A 72 -8.36 5.82 -1.19
CA CYS A 72 -9.59 6.58 -1.41
C CYS A 72 -10.82 5.67 -1.24
N SER A 73 -12.00 6.27 -1.10
CA SER A 73 -13.27 5.53 -0.98
C SER A 73 -13.25 4.48 0.14
N ASN A 74 -12.77 4.87 1.33
CA ASN A 74 -12.66 4.02 2.52
C ASN A 74 -14.02 3.79 3.24
N VAL A 75 -15.12 3.89 2.51
CA VAL A 75 -16.46 3.58 3.01
C VAL A 75 -16.75 2.11 2.77
N ASP A 76 -17.47 1.46 3.68
CA ASP A 76 -17.81 0.05 3.50
C ASP A 76 -18.62 -0.18 2.23
N CYS A 77 -18.33 -1.30 1.56
CA CYS A 77 -19.10 -1.70 0.39
C CYS A 77 -20.47 -2.25 0.81
N PRO A 78 -21.52 -1.99 0.03
CA PRO A 78 -22.78 -2.68 0.22
C PRO A 78 -22.58 -4.20 -0.04
N PRO A 79 -23.42 -5.07 0.56
CA PRO A 79 -23.22 -6.53 0.48
C PRO A 79 -23.22 -7.11 -0.94
N ASP A 80 -23.80 -6.39 -1.90
CA ASP A 80 -23.94 -6.76 -3.31
C ASP A 80 -22.82 -6.22 -4.21
N ALA A 81 -21.89 -5.40 -3.70
CA ALA A 81 -20.82 -4.80 -4.48
C ALA A 81 -19.89 -5.84 -5.14
N GLY A 82 -19.89 -7.08 -4.64
CA GLY A 82 -19.03 -8.16 -5.12
C GLY A 82 -17.55 -7.96 -4.77
N ASP A 83 -16.75 -8.96 -5.10
CA ASP A 83 -15.30 -8.89 -4.93
C ASP A 83 -14.63 -8.25 -6.16
N PHE A 84 -13.80 -7.24 -5.92
CA PHE A 84 -13.07 -6.51 -6.95
C PHE A 84 -12.06 -7.39 -7.72
N ARG A 85 -11.45 -8.39 -7.07
CA ARG A 85 -10.58 -9.35 -7.76
C ARG A 85 -11.40 -10.33 -8.61
N ALA A 86 -12.52 -10.82 -8.08
CA ALA A 86 -13.46 -11.66 -8.83
C ALA A 86 -13.98 -10.98 -10.09
N GLN A 87 -14.33 -9.69 -9.99
CA GLN A 87 -14.77 -8.89 -11.14
C GLN A 87 -13.72 -8.87 -12.26
N GLN A 88 -12.45 -8.68 -11.91
CA GLN A 88 -11.35 -8.71 -12.89
C GLN A 88 -11.21 -10.06 -13.58
N CYS A 89 -11.33 -11.19 -12.87
CA CYS A 89 -11.37 -12.51 -13.52
C CYS A 89 -12.59 -12.67 -14.43
N SER A 90 -13.78 -12.27 -13.95
CA SER A 90 -15.03 -12.40 -14.71
C SER A 90 -15.06 -11.55 -16.00
N ALA A 91 -14.29 -10.45 -16.04
CA ALA A 91 -14.13 -9.61 -17.22
C ALA A 91 -13.41 -10.31 -18.39
N HIS A 92 -12.85 -11.51 -18.17
CA HIS A 92 -12.26 -12.34 -19.22
C HIS A 92 -13.17 -13.48 -19.69
N ALA A 93 -14.42 -13.55 -19.23
CA ALA A 93 -15.34 -14.65 -19.57
C ALA A 93 -15.80 -14.61 -21.04
N ASP A 94 -15.78 -13.44 -21.68
CA ASP A 94 -16.13 -13.20 -23.09
C ASP A 94 -14.93 -13.32 -24.04
N VAL A 95 -13.74 -13.62 -23.52
CA VAL A 95 -12.52 -13.83 -24.31
C VAL A 95 -12.17 -15.33 -24.32
N PRO A 96 -12.09 -15.98 -25.50
CA PRO A 96 -11.76 -17.39 -25.57
C PRO A 96 -10.30 -17.63 -25.17
N TYR A 97 -10.08 -18.49 -24.17
CA TYR A 97 -8.77 -18.99 -23.78
C TYR A 97 -8.55 -20.37 -24.40
N GLN A 98 -7.49 -20.53 -25.18
CA GLN A 98 -7.22 -21.79 -25.91
C GLN A 98 -8.44 -22.30 -26.73
N GLY A 99 -9.24 -21.38 -27.27
CA GLY A 99 -10.41 -21.69 -28.09
C GLY A 99 -11.69 -22.02 -27.31
N GLN A 100 -11.70 -21.87 -25.98
CA GLN A 100 -12.87 -22.11 -25.14
C GLN A 100 -13.19 -20.91 -24.26
N PHE A 101 -14.48 -20.71 -23.99
CA PHE A 101 -14.94 -19.74 -23.00
C PHE A 101 -14.98 -20.40 -21.62
N HIS A 102 -14.57 -19.65 -20.61
CA HIS A 102 -14.53 -20.14 -19.23
C HIS A 102 -15.19 -19.15 -18.30
N GLU A 103 -15.91 -19.70 -17.32
CA GLU A 103 -16.26 -18.94 -16.11
C GLU A 103 -15.03 -18.92 -15.21
N TRP A 104 -14.43 -17.74 -15.04
CA TRP A 104 -13.21 -17.54 -14.28
C TRP A 104 -13.50 -17.16 -12.83
N LEU A 105 -12.89 -17.88 -11.90
CA LEU A 105 -12.91 -17.57 -10.47
C LEU A 105 -11.54 -17.06 -10.02
N PRO A 106 -11.46 -16.07 -9.13
CA PRO A 106 -10.19 -15.54 -8.65
C PRO A 106 -9.42 -16.56 -7.81
N VAL A 107 -8.10 -16.53 -7.93
CA VAL A 107 -7.17 -17.17 -7.01
C VAL A 107 -6.66 -16.09 -6.05
N TYR A 108 -6.73 -16.38 -4.74
CA TYR A 108 -6.32 -15.48 -3.67
C TYR A 108 -5.05 -15.98 -2.99
N ASN A 109 -4.41 -15.08 -2.24
CA ASN A 109 -3.31 -15.40 -1.32
C ASN A 109 -2.15 -16.16 -2.01
N ASP A 110 -1.85 -15.78 -3.25
CA ASP A 110 -0.70 -16.32 -3.96
C ASP A 110 0.59 -15.90 -3.21
N PRO A 111 1.43 -16.87 -2.80
CA PRO A 111 2.59 -16.57 -1.96
C PRO A 111 3.72 -15.89 -2.74
N ASP A 112 3.80 -16.11 -4.06
CA ASP A 112 4.89 -15.64 -4.89
C ASP A 112 4.55 -14.29 -5.53
N ASN A 113 3.35 -14.18 -6.10
CA ASN A 113 2.89 -13.01 -6.85
C ASN A 113 1.44 -12.67 -6.47
N PRO A 114 1.19 -12.14 -5.26
CA PRO A 114 -0.16 -11.82 -4.79
C PRO A 114 -0.87 -10.77 -5.66
N CYS A 115 -0.11 -9.97 -6.41
CA CYS A 115 -0.64 -8.90 -7.25
C CYS A 115 -0.76 -9.24 -8.74
N SER A 116 -0.50 -10.48 -9.17
CA SER A 116 -0.89 -10.92 -10.52
C SER A 116 -2.34 -11.43 -10.55
N LEU A 117 -2.99 -11.33 -11.71
CA LEU A 117 -4.37 -11.80 -11.89
C LEU A 117 -4.36 -13.27 -12.27
N LYS A 118 -4.29 -14.13 -11.26
CA LYS A 118 -4.46 -15.58 -11.42
C LYS A 118 -5.93 -15.95 -11.27
N CYS A 119 -6.44 -16.69 -12.24
CA CYS A 119 -7.82 -17.13 -12.28
C CYS A 119 -7.90 -18.64 -12.53
N ARG A 120 -8.91 -19.26 -11.95
CA ARG A 120 -9.21 -20.69 -12.08
C ARG A 120 -10.49 -20.87 -12.88
N ALA A 121 -10.44 -21.68 -13.92
CA ALA A 121 -11.62 -22.04 -14.68
C ALA A 121 -12.55 -22.90 -13.80
N LYS A 122 -13.82 -22.51 -13.66
CA LYS A 122 -14.79 -23.18 -12.77
C LYS A 122 -15.05 -24.65 -13.14
N ALA A 123 -15.14 -24.94 -14.44
CA ALA A 123 -15.48 -26.27 -14.93
C ALA A 123 -14.30 -27.26 -14.89
N SER A 124 -13.12 -26.82 -15.33
CA SER A 124 -11.92 -27.68 -15.47
C SER A 124 -10.98 -27.60 -14.27
N GLY A 125 -11.07 -26.55 -13.45
CA GLY A 125 -10.21 -26.33 -12.30
C GLY A 125 -8.77 -25.90 -12.62
N HIS A 126 -8.39 -25.78 -13.90
CA HIS A 126 -7.07 -25.31 -14.28
C HIS A 126 -6.88 -23.84 -13.90
N MET A 127 -5.66 -23.48 -13.50
CA MET A 127 -5.29 -22.13 -13.11
C MET A 127 -4.40 -21.50 -14.18
N VAL A 128 -4.65 -20.24 -14.47
CA VAL A 128 -3.89 -19.46 -15.45
C VAL A 128 -3.67 -18.05 -14.91
N GLU A 129 -2.61 -17.40 -15.37
CA GLU A 129 -2.41 -15.97 -15.17
C GLU A 129 -2.99 -15.22 -16.38
N LEU A 130 -4.10 -14.49 -16.17
CA LEU A 130 -4.78 -13.75 -17.23
C LEU A 130 -4.19 -12.35 -17.44
N ALA A 131 -3.55 -11.78 -16.41
CA ALA A 131 -2.84 -10.52 -16.50
C ALA A 131 -1.65 -10.47 -15.51
N PRO A 132 -0.55 -9.79 -15.88
CA PRO A 132 0.66 -9.71 -15.04
C PRO A 132 0.42 -8.92 -13.75
N LYS A 133 -0.58 -8.03 -13.73
CA LYS A 133 -0.99 -7.29 -12.54
C LYS A 133 -2.50 -7.12 -12.49
N VAL A 134 -3.04 -7.13 -11.28
CA VAL A 134 -4.40 -6.66 -10.98
C VAL A 134 -4.48 -5.13 -11.05
N LEU A 135 -5.70 -4.59 -11.09
CA LEU A 135 -5.95 -3.16 -10.99
C LEU A 135 -5.50 -2.60 -9.63
N ASP A 136 -4.99 -1.37 -9.64
CA ASP A 136 -4.51 -0.71 -8.43
C ASP A 136 -5.64 -0.57 -7.39
N GLY A 137 -5.33 -0.86 -6.13
CA GLY A 137 -6.32 -0.89 -5.04
C GLY A 137 -7.01 -2.25 -4.83
N THR A 138 -6.68 -3.27 -5.62
CA THR A 138 -7.09 -4.65 -5.33
C THR A 138 -6.32 -5.17 -4.11
N ARG A 139 -6.99 -5.81 -3.15
CA ARG A 139 -6.32 -6.43 -2.00
C ARG A 139 -5.32 -7.50 -2.44
N CYS A 140 -4.15 -7.52 -1.81
CA CYS A 140 -3.16 -8.59 -2.04
C CYS A 140 -3.62 -9.91 -1.41
N TYR A 141 -4.10 -9.81 -0.17
CA TYR A 141 -4.50 -10.92 0.68
C TYR A 141 -5.92 -10.70 1.23
N THR A 142 -6.64 -11.79 1.52
CA THR A 142 -8.03 -11.71 2.00
C THR A 142 -8.15 -11.13 3.41
N GLU A 143 -7.16 -11.39 4.27
CA GLU A 143 -7.16 -11.00 5.69
C GLU A 143 -6.36 -9.72 5.98
N SER A 144 -6.02 -8.94 4.95
CA SER A 144 -5.21 -7.73 5.09
C SER A 144 -5.84 -6.53 4.38
N LEU A 145 -5.49 -5.33 4.85
CA LEU A 145 -5.76 -4.07 4.16
C LEU A 145 -4.79 -3.82 3.00
N ASP A 146 -3.66 -4.54 2.97
CA ASP A 146 -2.62 -4.38 1.95
C ASP A 146 -3.19 -4.51 0.53
N MET A 147 -2.75 -3.62 -0.34
CA MET A 147 -3.30 -3.48 -1.68
C MET A 147 -2.20 -3.43 -2.74
N CYS A 148 -2.54 -3.92 -3.91
CA CYS A 148 -1.69 -3.92 -5.07
C CYS A 148 -1.63 -2.52 -5.66
N ILE A 149 -0.41 -1.99 -5.81
CA ILE A 149 -0.12 -0.72 -6.46
C ILE A 149 1.00 -0.96 -7.46
N SER A 150 0.73 -0.72 -8.74
CA SER A 150 1.65 -0.96 -9.85
C SER A 150 2.22 -2.39 -9.85
N GLY A 151 1.40 -3.38 -9.47
CA GLY A 151 1.79 -4.80 -9.43
C GLY A 151 2.60 -5.23 -8.20
N VAL A 152 2.84 -4.33 -7.24
CA VAL A 152 3.55 -4.63 -5.98
C VAL A 152 2.57 -4.52 -4.82
N CYS A 153 2.65 -5.46 -3.87
CA CYS A 153 1.84 -5.39 -2.67
C CYS A 153 2.36 -4.31 -1.72
N GLN A 154 1.53 -3.30 -1.46
CA GLN A 154 1.85 -2.18 -0.58
C GLN A 154 1.07 -2.28 0.72
N ILE A 155 1.72 -1.90 1.82
CA ILE A 155 1.14 -1.93 3.15
C ILE A 155 0.06 -0.86 3.29
N VAL A 156 -1.05 -1.19 3.95
CA VAL A 156 -2.08 -0.23 4.33
C VAL A 156 -2.35 -0.39 5.81
N GLY A 157 -2.22 0.70 6.57
CA GLY A 157 -2.46 0.70 8.01
C GLY A 157 -3.93 0.49 8.36
N CYS A 158 -4.22 0.19 9.62
CA CYS A 158 -5.60 0.10 10.14
C CYS A 158 -6.38 1.43 10.04
N ASP A 159 -5.68 2.53 9.81
CA ASP A 159 -6.22 3.87 9.52
C ASP A 159 -6.62 4.03 8.04
N HIS A 160 -6.51 2.95 7.26
CA HIS A 160 -6.76 2.90 5.83
C HIS A 160 -5.84 3.82 5.02
N GLU A 161 -4.65 4.16 5.52
CA GLU A 161 -3.67 4.97 4.81
C GLU A 161 -2.57 4.11 4.15
N LEU A 162 -2.26 4.41 2.89
CA LEU A 162 -1.23 3.70 2.13
C LEU A 162 0.16 4.00 2.70
N GLY A 163 0.89 2.95 3.07
CA GLY A 163 2.22 3.05 3.68
C GLY A 163 2.19 3.41 5.17
N SER A 164 1.01 3.50 5.81
CA SER A 164 0.92 3.70 7.25
C SER A 164 1.38 2.46 8.02
N THR A 165 2.07 2.71 9.13
CA THR A 165 2.51 1.68 10.08
C THR A 165 1.50 1.43 11.20
N ALA A 166 0.34 2.10 11.15
CA ALA A 166 -0.73 1.95 12.13
C ALA A 166 -1.25 0.50 12.15
N LYS A 167 -1.38 -0.05 13.36
CA LYS A 167 -1.88 -1.41 13.60
C LYS A 167 -3.00 -1.39 14.62
N GLU A 168 -3.89 -2.35 14.48
CA GLU A 168 -4.87 -2.61 15.53
C GLU A 168 -4.16 -3.09 16.80
N ASP A 169 -4.67 -2.66 17.94
CA ASP A 169 -4.32 -3.25 19.22
C ASP A 169 -5.02 -4.61 19.41
N ASN A 170 -4.80 -5.27 20.55
CA ASN A 170 -5.44 -6.56 20.84
C ASN A 170 -6.98 -6.47 20.99
N CYS A 171 -7.53 -5.27 21.00
CA CYS A 171 -8.95 -4.99 21.11
C CYS A 171 -9.59 -4.67 19.75
N GLY A 172 -8.83 -4.70 18.65
CA GLY A 172 -9.28 -4.34 17.32
C GLY A 172 -9.39 -2.83 17.10
N ILE A 173 -8.83 -2.00 17.99
CA ILE A 173 -8.83 -0.54 17.82
C ILE A 173 -7.54 -0.11 17.14
N CYS A 174 -7.67 0.62 16.03
CA CYS A 174 -6.52 1.16 15.32
C CYS A 174 -5.71 2.13 16.18
N ASN A 175 -4.40 1.88 16.32
CA ASN A 175 -3.51 2.59 17.24
C ASN A 175 -4.05 2.67 18.69
N GLY A 176 -4.82 1.67 19.10
CA GLY A 176 -5.33 1.58 20.46
C GLY A 176 -4.23 1.29 21.47
N ASP A 177 -4.54 1.55 22.74
CA ASP A 177 -3.63 1.33 23.87
C ASP A 177 -3.90 0.00 24.60
N GLY A 178 -4.84 -0.82 24.08
CA GLY A 178 -5.22 -2.11 24.65
C GLY A 178 -6.13 -2.01 25.88
N THR A 179 -6.69 -0.83 26.19
CA THR A 179 -7.53 -0.62 27.38
C THR A 179 -9.03 -0.82 27.15
N SER A 180 -9.46 -0.83 25.88
CA SER A 180 -10.86 -0.96 25.46
C SER A 180 -11.42 -2.39 25.50
N CYS A 181 -10.58 -3.36 25.86
CA CYS A 181 -10.99 -4.74 26.04
C CYS A 181 -10.25 -5.36 27.23
N ARG A 182 -10.76 -6.51 27.69
CA ARG A 182 -10.04 -7.34 28.65
C ARG A 182 -9.71 -8.70 28.06
N LEU A 183 -8.52 -9.18 28.36
CA LEU A 183 -8.12 -10.55 28.08
C LEU A 183 -8.83 -11.50 29.05
N VAL A 184 -9.59 -12.45 28.52
CA VAL A 184 -10.20 -13.53 29.28
C VAL A 184 -9.56 -14.84 28.85
N ARG A 185 -8.94 -15.53 29.81
CA ARG A 185 -8.39 -16.88 29.63
C ARG A 185 -9.50 -17.90 29.88
N GLY A 186 -9.82 -18.71 28.88
CA GLY A 186 -10.79 -19.79 28.99
C GLY A 186 -10.18 -21.14 28.67
N HIS A 187 -10.57 -22.18 29.42
CA HIS A 187 -10.26 -23.56 29.07
C HIS A 187 -11.50 -24.19 28.43
N TYR A 188 -11.43 -24.50 27.13
CA TYR A 188 -12.48 -25.24 26.44
C TYR A 188 -12.16 -26.74 26.48
N LYS A 189 -13.09 -27.56 27.00
CA LYS A 189 -13.02 -29.02 26.88
C LYS A 189 -13.85 -29.44 25.67
N SER A 190 -13.21 -29.86 24.58
CA SER A 190 -13.95 -30.46 23.46
C SER A 190 -14.54 -31.80 23.88
N GLN A 191 -15.84 -32.01 23.64
CA GLN A 191 -16.51 -33.28 23.93
C GLN A 191 -16.21 -34.38 22.90
N HIS A 192 -15.43 -34.07 21.86
CA HIS A 192 -14.88 -35.05 20.93
C HIS A 192 -13.35 -34.91 20.87
N ALA A 193 -12.69 -36.07 20.90
CA ALA A 193 -11.24 -36.30 20.94
C ALA A 193 -10.57 -36.26 22.33
N SER A 194 -10.04 -37.43 22.67
CA SER A 194 -9.12 -37.74 23.77
C SER A 194 -8.27 -36.56 24.25
N GLY A 195 -8.53 -36.16 25.50
CA GLY A 195 -7.75 -35.28 26.38
C GLY A 195 -6.57 -34.50 25.80
N LYS A 196 -6.84 -33.30 25.26
CA LYS A 196 -5.90 -32.17 25.33
C LYS A 196 -6.69 -30.88 25.57
N SER A 197 -6.53 -30.29 26.76
CA SER A 197 -6.99 -28.93 27.04
C SER A 197 -6.20 -27.96 26.17
N LYS A 198 -6.88 -27.19 25.31
CA LYS A 198 -6.27 -26.06 24.62
C LYS A 198 -6.64 -24.78 25.37
N ASP A 199 -5.63 -24.07 25.84
CA ASP A 199 -5.81 -22.73 26.39
C ASP A 199 -6.21 -21.80 25.24
N SER A 200 -7.39 -21.18 25.37
CA SER A 200 -7.92 -20.24 24.39
C SER A 200 -7.91 -18.85 25.01
N LEU A 201 -7.26 -17.91 24.33
CA LEU A 201 -7.25 -16.50 24.69
C LEU A 201 -8.41 -15.82 23.93
N LEU A 202 -9.36 -15.26 24.68
CA LEU A 202 -10.48 -14.51 24.11
C LEU A 202 -10.41 -13.06 24.60
N TYR A 203 -10.52 -12.09 23.71
CA TYR A 203 -10.65 -10.68 24.07
C TYR A 203 -12.13 -10.30 24.06
N PHE A 204 -12.58 -9.66 25.14
CA PHE A 204 -13.93 -9.10 25.22
C PHE A 204 -13.82 -7.57 25.17
N CYS A 205 -14.30 -6.98 24.07
CA CYS A 205 -14.36 -5.53 23.91
C CYS A 205 -15.52 -4.94 24.72
N TYR A 206 -15.34 -3.72 25.23
CA TYR A 206 -16.44 -2.93 25.80
C TYR A 206 -17.16 -2.19 24.65
N ASN A 207 -18.50 -2.18 24.68
CA ASN A 207 -19.32 -1.40 23.74
C ASN A 207 -19.21 0.11 24.02
#